data_AF-A0A7W0P6U4-F1
#
_entry.id   AF-A0A7W0P6U4-F1
#
_cell.length_a   1.000
_cell.length_b   1.000
_cell.length_c   1.000
_cell.angle_alpha   90.00
_cell.angle_beta   90.00
_cell.angle_gamma   90.00
#
_symmetry.space_group_name_H-M   'P 1'
#
loop_
_entity.id
_entity.type
_entity.pdbx_description
1 polymer ?
#
loop_
_entity_poly.entity_id
_entity_poly.type
_entity_poly.pdbx_seq_one_letter_code
_entity_poly.pdbx_strand_id
1 'polypeptide(L)'
;MNRNGTPASLVPAPAGNVRAARHGIYSERLREPRAQEHFDAILDLPWIGEADIIGARQVARLEALIEALSDEVFRVGVGSKKAEKLIDMELRAIRRQAELLSRFGLDPKSRADWTAKLTSGTLGERIAARIAEIEANE
;
A
#
# COMPACT_ATOMS: atom_id res chain seq x y z
N MET A 1 -8.89 -16.99 26.32
CA MET A 1 -9.28 -16.64 27.70
C MET A 1 -9.33 -17.92 28.52
N ASN A 2 -8.64 -18.00 29.64
CA ASN A 2 -8.74 -19.14 30.55
C ASN A 2 -10.12 -19.07 31.23
N ARG A 3 -11.01 -20.04 30.94
CA ARG A 3 -12.39 -20.06 31.48
C ARG A 3 -12.45 -20.24 33.00
N ASN A 4 -11.33 -20.59 33.65
CA ASN A 4 -11.24 -20.87 35.08
C ASN A 4 -10.37 -19.86 35.86
N GLY A 5 -10.05 -18.69 35.29
CA GLY A 5 -9.16 -17.71 35.95
C GLY A 5 -9.84 -16.89 37.04
N THR A 6 -9.36 -16.97 38.27
CA THR A 6 -9.70 -16.02 39.36
C THR A 6 -8.75 -14.81 39.33
N PRO A 7 -9.12 -13.63 39.88
CA PRO A 7 -8.28 -12.42 39.82
C PRO A 7 -6.85 -12.61 40.34
N ALA A 8 -6.66 -13.50 41.31
CA ALA A 8 -5.35 -13.85 41.88
C ALA A 8 -4.45 -14.69 40.95
N SER A 9 -4.99 -15.26 39.87
CA SER A 9 -4.28 -16.12 38.91
C SER A 9 -4.00 -15.44 37.56
N LEU A 10 -4.34 -14.15 37.44
CA LEU A 10 -4.05 -13.34 36.26
C LEU A 10 -2.58 -12.91 36.27
N VAL A 11 -1.72 -13.73 35.69
CA VAL A 11 -0.35 -13.34 35.36
C VAL A 11 -0.39 -12.47 34.10
N PRO A 12 0.22 -11.27 34.10
CA PRO A 12 0.36 -10.46 32.90
C PRO A 12 1.03 -11.30 31.80
N ALA A 13 0.52 -11.19 30.57
CA ALA A 13 1.19 -11.83 29.45
C ALA A 13 2.66 -11.35 29.38
N PRO A 14 3.64 -12.24 29.21
CA PRO A 14 5.04 -11.83 29.07
C PRO A 14 5.19 -10.76 27.97
N ALA A 15 6.11 -9.82 28.15
CA ALA A 15 6.45 -8.86 27.10
C ALA A 15 6.82 -9.63 25.82
N GLY A 16 6.19 -9.30 24.70
CA GLY A 16 6.38 -10.02 23.43
C GLY A 16 5.53 -11.29 23.25
N ASN A 17 4.55 -11.56 24.12
CA ASN A 17 3.67 -12.73 23.95
C ASN A 17 2.76 -12.60 22.71
N VAL A 18 3.19 -13.23 21.62
CA VAL A 18 2.45 -13.35 20.36
C VAL A 18 1.49 -14.55 20.31
N ARG A 19 1.37 -15.37 21.36
CA ARG A 19 0.41 -16.50 21.38
C ARG A 19 -1.05 -16.03 21.32
N ALA A 20 -1.36 -14.86 21.87
CA ALA A 20 -2.65 -14.20 21.71
C ALA A 20 -2.78 -13.48 20.34
N ALA A 21 -1.66 -13.26 19.63
CA ALA A 21 -1.62 -12.70 18.29
C ALA A 21 -1.85 -13.76 17.19
N ARG A 22 -2.72 -14.74 17.43
CA ARG A 22 -3.21 -15.66 16.37
C ARG A 22 -3.86 -14.92 15.18
N HIS A 23 -4.18 -13.63 15.35
CA HIS A 23 -4.64 -12.70 14.31
C HIS A 23 -3.56 -11.69 13.91
N GLY A 24 -2.28 -11.96 14.17
CA GLY A 24 -1.18 -11.01 14.02
C GLY A 24 -1.06 -10.38 12.63
N ILE A 25 -1.45 -11.12 11.60
CA ILE A 25 -1.57 -10.64 10.22
C ILE A 25 -2.44 -9.41 10.11
N TYR A 26 -3.48 -9.25 10.94
CA TYR A 26 -4.38 -8.09 10.93
C TYR A 26 -4.05 -7.04 11.99
N SER A 27 -3.13 -7.33 12.90
CA SER A 27 -2.78 -6.41 13.99
C SER A 27 -1.93 -5.27 13.44
N GLU A 28 -2.54 -4.08 13.33
CA GLU A 28 -1.84 -2.86 12.90
C GLU A 28 -0.58 -2.63 13.74
N ARG A 29 -0.68 -2.78 15.06
CA ARG A 29 0.47 -2.66 15.98
C ARG A 29 1.67 -3.55 15.62
N LEU A 30 1.43 -4.75 15.07
CA LEU A 30 2.52 -5.67 14.70
C LEU A 30 3.11 -5.38 13.32
N ARG A 31 2.31 -4.83 12.39
CA ARG A 31 2.77 -4.51 11.04
C ARG A 31 3.32 -3.11 10.91
N GLU A 32 2.92 -2.17 11.77
CA GLU A 32 3.28 -0.75 11.64
C GLU A 32 4.79 -0.51 11.58
N PRO A 33 5.66 -1.23 12.32
CA PRO A 33 7.10 -1.08 12.14
C PRO A 33 7.57 -1.37 10.72
N ARG A 34 7.06 -2.46 10.12
CA ARG A 34 7.39 -2.82 8.74
C ARG A 34 6.80 -1.82 7.76
N ALA A 35 5.55 -1.39 7.98
CA ALA A 35 4.93 -0.33 7.19
C ALA A 35 5.70 0.99 7.29
N GLN A 36 6.34 1.31 8.41
CA GLN A 36 7.19 2.49 8.56
C GLN A 36 8.44 2.38 7.68
N GLU A 37 9.10 1.21 7.63
CA GLU A 37 10.26 0.99 6.75
C GLU A 37 9.91 1.20 5.28
N HIS A 38 8.77 0.66 4.82
CA HIS A 38 8.27 0.89 3.46
C HIS A 38 7.95 2.36 3.22
N PHE A 39 7.35 3.04 4.20
CA PHE A 39 7.00 4.45 4.10
C PHE A 39 8.25 5.32 3.94
N ASP A 40 9.28 5.09 4.74
CA ASP A 40 10.54 5.82 4.66
C ASP A 40 11.21 5.60 3.29
N ALA A 41 11.22 4.36 2.80
CA ALA A 41 11.73 4.04 1.46
C ALA A 41 10.94 4.73 0.32
N ILE A 42 9.63 4.92 0.47
CA ILE A 42 8.81 5.65 -0.52
C ILE A 42 9.12 7.15 -0.47
N LEU A 43 9.31 7.73 0.73
CA LEU A 43 9.64 9.15 0.87
C LEU A 43 11.03 9.51 0.34
N ASP A 44 11.97 8.56 0.35
CA ASP A 44 13.31 8.76 -0.22
C ASP A 44 13.32 8.87 -1.76
N LEU A 45 12.18 8.61 -2.42
CA LEU A 45 12.08 8.75 -3.87
C LEU A 45 12.10 10.23 -4.30
N PRO A 46 12.90 10.63 -5.30
CA PRO A 46 13.16 12.04 -5.61
C PRO A 46 11.96 12.81 -6.16
N TRP A 47 10.89 12.12 -6.53
CA TRP A 47 9.65 12.70 -7.06
C TRP A 47 8.50 12.67 -6.04
N ILE A 48 8.73 12.19 -4.83
CA ILE A 48 7.73 12.15 -3.76
C ILE A 48 7.87 13.41 -2.91
N GLY A 49 6.76 14.12 -2.73
CA GLY A 49 6.71 15.36 -1.95
C GLY A 49 5.78 15.27 -0.74
N GLU A 50 5.64 16.39 -0.03
CA GLU A 50 4.77 16.48 1.16
C GLU A 50 3.30 16.13 0.86
N ALA A 51 2.83 16.46 -0.36
CA ALA A 51 1.47 16.16 -0.79
C ALA A 51 1.19 14.65 -0.90
N ASP A 52 2.22 13.83 -1.04
CA ASP A 52 2.12 12.38 -1.25
C ASP A 52 2.14 11.59 0.06
N ILE A 53 2.43 12.22 1.20
CA ILE A 53 2.61 11.56 2.51
C ILE A 53 1.46 10.61 2.85
N ILE A 54 0.21 11.05 2.64
CA ILE A 54 -0.98 10.23 2.96
C ILE A 54 -1.05 9.02 2.02
N GLY A 55 -0.77 9.21 0.73
CA GLY A 55 -0.75 8.14 -0.27
C GLY A 55 0.36 7.13 0.02
N ALA A 56 1.58 7.61 0.23
CA ALA A 56 2.75 6.82 0.60
C ALA A 56 2.48 5.97 1.84
N ARG A 57 1.86 6.54 2.89
CA ARG A 57 1.50 5.79 4.10
C ARG A 57 0.54 4.64 3.83
N GLN A 58 -0.44 4.83 2.96
CA GLN A 58 -1.40 3.78 2.62
C GLN A 58 -0.77 2.67 1.77
N VAL A 59 0.10 3.03 0.82
CA VAL A 59 0.86 2.07 0.01
C VAL A 59 1.75 1.22 0.92
N ALA A 60 2.50 1.86 1.83
CA ALA A 60 3.39 1.18 2.75
C ALA A 60 2.67 0.18 3.69
N ARG A 61 1.47 0.55 4.15
CA ARG A 61 0.62 -0.35 4.97
C ARG A 61 0.09 -1.56 4.20
N LEU A 62 -0.19 -1.38 2.90
CA LEU A 62 -0.58 -2.49 2.03
C LEU A 62 0.60 -3.41 1.74
N GLU A 63 1.79 -2.87 1.51
CA GLU A 63 3.02 -3.67 1.35
C GLU A 63 3.28 -4.55 2.57
N ALA A 64 3.28 -3.96 3.77
CA ALA A 64 3.46 -4.72 5.00
C ALA A 64 2.36 -5.78 5.23
N LEU A 65 1.13 -5.53 4.76
CA LEU A 65 0.05 -6.53 4.81
C LEU A 65 0.29 -7.67 3.81
N ILE A 66 0.73 -7.36 2.59
CA ILE A 66 1.02 -8.35 1.55
C ILE A 66 2.16 -9.26 2.00
N GLU A 67 3.25 -8.71 2.52
CA GLU A 67 4.36 -9.49 3.07
C GLU A 67 3.87 -10.42 4.20
N ALA A 68 3.10 -9.90 5.15
CA ALA A 68 2.57 -10.70 6.25
C ALA A 68 1.61 -11.83 5.78
N LEU A 69 0.85 -11.61 4.70
CA LEU A 69 0.00 -12.63 4.09
C LEU A 69 0.84 -13.69 3.38
N SER A 70 1.86 -13.27 2.63
CA SER A 70 2.76 -14.17 1.91
C SER A 70 3.53 -15.08 2.87
N ASP A 71 4.07 -14.53 3.95
CA ASP A 71 4.76 -15.28 5.01
C ASP A 71 3.82 -16.32 5.66
N GLU A 72 2.56 -15.96 5.88
CA GLU A 72 1.59 -16.88 6.44
C GLU A 72 1.23 -18.00 5.44
N VAL A 73 1.07 -17.69 4.15
CA VAL A 73 0.84 -18.69 3.10
C VAL A 73 1.99 -19.69 3.10
N PHE A 74 3.23 -19.19 3.13
CA PHE A 74 4.43 -20.02 3.19
C PHE A 74 4.45 -20.90 4.44
N ARG A 75 4.13 -20.33 5.61
CA ARG A 75 4.10 -21.04 6.90
C ARG A 75 3.02 -22.12 6.97
N VAL A 76 1.85 -21.86 6.39
CA VAL A 76 0.69 -22.78 6.41
C VAL A 76 0.86 -23.89 5.36
N GLY A 77 1.60 -23.63 4.29
CA GLY A 77 1.80 -24.55 3.18
C GLY A 77 0.68 -24.46 2.13
N VAL A 78 1.10 -24.48 0.87
CA VAL A 78 0.21 -24.43 -0.31
C VAL A 78 -0.65 -25.71 -0.35
N GLY A 79 -1.93 -25.57 -0.67
CA GLY A 79 -2.88 -26.68 -0.81
C GLY A 79 -3.83 -26.90 0.37
N SER A 80 -3.72 -26.09 1.44
CA SER A 80 -4.74 -26.07 2.50
C SER A 80 -5.86 -25.06 2.19
N LYS A 81 -7.09 -25.32 2.64
CA LYS A 81 -8.21 -24.35 2.56
C LYS A 81 -7.87 -23.00 3.22
N LYS A 82 -6.99 -23.02 4.22
CA LYS A 82 -6.50 -21.80 4.88
C LYS A 82 -5.56 -21.03 3.96
N ALA A 83 -4.63 -21.70 3.28
CA ALA A 83 -3.76 -21.09 2.29
C ALA A 83 -4.55 -20.49 1.13
N GLU A 84 -5.57 -21.18 0.61
CA GLU A 84 -6.47 -20.64 -0.43
C GLU A 84 -7.11 -19.29 -0.02
N LYS A 85 -7.62 -19.22 1.22
CA LYS A 85 -8.19 -17.98 1.75
C LYS A 85 -7.15 -16.87 1.87
N LEU A 86 -5.94 -17.20 2.35
CA LEU A 86 -4.86 -16.21 2.49
C LEU A 86 -4.41 -15.69 1.12
N ILE A 87 -4.29 -16.56 0.12
CA ILE A 87 -3.98 -16.19 -1.27
C ILE A 87 -5.06 -15.27 -1.84
N ASP A 88 -6.36 -15.55 -1.64
CA ASP A 88 -7.43 -14.64 -2.08
C ASP A 88 -7.30 -13.25 -1.42
N MET A 89 -6.95 -13.21 -0.13
CA MET A 89 -6.74 -11.96 0.58
C MET A 89 -5.49 -11.20 0.09
N GLU A 90 -4.41 -11.91 -0.19
CA GLU A 90 -3.18 -11.37 -0.77
C GLU A 90 -3.46 -10.78 -2.15
N LEU A 91 -4.16 -11.51 -3.03
CA LEU A 91 -4.55 -11.04 -4.35
C LEU A 91 -5.42 -9.78 -4.30
N ARG A 92 -6.35 -9.68 -3.33
CA ARG A 92 -7.15 -8.46 -3.13
C ARG A 92 -6.29 -7.28 -2.68
N ALA A 93 -5.34 -7.51 -1.77
CA ALA A 93 -4.42 -6.48 -1.30
C ALA A 93 -3.51 -5.99 -2.44
N ILE A 94 -2.95 -6.90 -3.24
CA ILE A 94 -2.13 -6.59 -4.42
C ILE A 94 -2.92 -5.75 -5.43
N ARG A 95 -4.17 -6.13 -5.74
CA ARG A 95 -5.02 -5.34 -6.65
C ARG A 95 -5.27 -3.93 -6.13
N ARG A 96 -5.53 -3.79 -4.83
CA ARG A 96 -5.73 -2.49 -4.20
C ARG A 96 -4.45 -1.65 -4.21
N GLN A 97 -3.30 -2.27 -3.98
CA GLN A 97 -2.00 -1.61 -4.07
C GLN A 97 -1.76 -1.11 -5.51
N ALA A 98 -1.95 -1.96 -6.52
CA ALA A 98 -1.79 -1.57 -7.92
C ALA A 98 -2.71 -0.39 -8.32
N GLU A 99 -3.96 -0.39 -7.84
CA GLU A 99 -4.88 0.74 -8.03
C GLU A 99 -4.34 2.03 -7.41
N LEU A 100 -3.82 1.97 -6.17
CA LEU A 100 -3.27 3.14 -5.51
C LEU A 100 -1.99 3.63 -6.20
N LEU A 101 -1.05 2.73 -6.51
CA LEU A 101 0.18 3.06 -7.24
C LEU A 101 -0.13 3.79 -8.54
N SER A 102 -1.14 3.33 -9.27
CA SER A 102 -1.58 3.96 -10.51
C SER A 102 -2.20 5.34 -10.30
N ARG A 103 -3.04 5.51 -9.27
CA ARG A 103 -3.62 6.82 -8.95
C ARG A 103 -2.60 7.83 -8.47
N PHE A 104 -1.54 7.38 -7.80
CA PHE A 104 -0.48 8.22 -7.25
C PHE A 104 0.72 8.41 -8.20
N GLY A 105 0.70 7.86 -9.42
CA GLY A 105 1.83 8.01 -10.35
C GLY A 105 3.12 7.31 -9.87
N LEU A 106 2.97 6.33 -8.98
CA LEU A 106 4.08 5.55 -8.44
C LEU A 106 4.52 4.43 -9.39
N ASP A 107 3.66 4.00 -10.32
CA ASP A 107 4.08 3.12 -11.41
C ASP A 107 4.60 3.91 -12.63
N PRO A 108 5.52 3.34 -13.43
CA PRO A 108 6.13 4.03 -14.56
C PRO A 108 5.13 4.51 -15.63
N LYS A 109 4.08 3.73 -15.89
CA LYS A 109 3.09 4.08 -16.91
C LYS A 109 2.27 5.28 -16.46
N SER A 110 1.72 5.24 -15.24
CA SER A 110 0.99 6.38 -14.71
C SER A 110 1.87 7.62 -14.66
N ARG A 111 3.13 7.51 -14.26
CA ARG A 111 4.04 8.67 -14.27
C ARG A 111 4.23 9.26 -15.66
N ALA A 112 4.41 8.42 -16.68
CA ALA A 112 4.50 8.88 -18.07
C ALA A 112 3.21 9.57 -18.51
N ASP A 113 2.05 9.01 -18.17
CA ASP A 113 0.73 9.58 -18.51
C ASP A 113 0.51 10.94 -17.82
N TRP A 114 0.92 11.09 -16.56
CA TRP A 114 0.86 12.35 -15.82
C TRP A 114 1.83 13.39 -16.39
N THR A 115 3.06 12.97 -16.69
CA THR A 115 4.07 13.84 -17.30
C THR A 115 3.57 14.35 -18.65
N ALA A 116 3.05 13.47 -19.51
CA ALA A 116 2.47 13.85 -20.80
C ALA A 116 1.33 14.87 -20.65
N LYS A 117 0.43 14.67 -19.66
CA LYS A 117 -0.64 15.62 -19.37
C LYS A 117 -0.11 16.98 -18.93
N LEU A 118 0.88 17.00 -18.04
CA LEU A 118 1.49 18.23 -17.54
C LEU A 118 2.30 18.97 -18.61
N THR A 119 2.99 18.27 -19.50
CA THR A 119 3.78 18.88 -20.58
C THR A 119 2.95 19.28 -21.79
N SER A 120 1.74 18.73 -21.96
CA SER A 120 0.86 19.01 -23.11
C SER A 120 0.21 20.40 -23.12
N GLY A 121 0.61 21.29 -22.20
CA GLY A 121 0.03 22.62 -22.01
C GLY A 121 -1.42 22.57 -21.51
N THR A 122 -1.93 23.72 -21.09
CA THR A 122 -3.35 23.86 -20.76
C THR A 122 -4.21 23.73 -22.02
N LEU A 123 -5.49 23.38 -21.88
CA LEU A 123 -6.42 23.37 -23.01
C LEU A 123 -6.48 24.75 -23.69
N GLY A 124 -6.38 25.83 -22.92
CA GLY A 124 -6.34 27.21 -23.42
C GLY A 124 -5.10 27.47 -24.27
N GLU A 125 -3.92 27.05 -23.82
CA GLU A 125 -2.67 27.14 -24.60
C GLU A 125 -2.75 26.35 -25.91
N ARG A 126 -3.35 25.15 -25.89
CA ARG A 126 -3.56 24.35 -27.10
C ARG A 126 -4.53 25.00 -28.08
N ILE A 127 -5.62 25.60 -27.58
CA ILE A 127 -6.58 26.32 -28.42
C ILE A 127 -5.93 27.57 -29.01
N ALA A 128 -5.19 28.35 -28.20
CA ALA A 128 -4.49 29.54 -28.66
C ALA A 128 -3.42 29.22 -29.71
N ALA A 129 -2.62 28.17 -29.49
CA ALA A 129 -1.65 27.70 -30.47
C ALA A 129 -2.32 27.26 -31.77
N ARG A 130 -3.49 26.60 -31.69
CA ARG A 130 -4.24 26.17 -32.87
C ARG A 130 -4.86 27.33 -33.64
N ILE A 131 -5.35 28.36 -32.96
CA ILE A 131 -5.85 29.59 -33.61
C ILE A 131 -4.70 30.29 -34.35
N ALA A 132 -3.54 30.44 -33.70
CA ALA A 132 -2.36 31.04 -34.31
C ALA A 132 -1.86 30.26 -35.54
N GLU A 133 -1.93 28.93 -35.54
CA GLU A 133 -1.63 28.11 -36.73
C GLU A 133 -2.59 28.33 -37.89
N ILE A 134 -3.88 28.59 -37.61
CA ILE A 134 -4.89 28.84 -38.64
C ILE A 134 -4.65 30.24 -39.24
N GLU A 135 -4.44 31.24 -38.39
CA GLU A 135 -4.15 32.62 -38.82
C GLU A 135 -2.84 32.75 -39.59
N ALA A 136 -1.83 31.91 -39.31
CA ALA A 136 -0.55 31.91 -40.03
C ALA A 136 -0.60 31.23 -41.41
N ASN A 137 -1.67 30.49 -41.71
CA ASN A 137 -1.86 29.80 -42.99
C ASN A 137 -2.88 30.49 -43.91
N GLU A 138 -3.47 31.61 -43.49
CA GLU A 138 -4.25 32.55 -44.31
C GLU A 138 -3.38 33.70 -44.83
#